data_AF-A0A7G8IZF3-F1
#
_entry.id   AF-A0A7G8IZF3-F1
#
_cell.length_a   1.000
_cell.length_b   1.000
_cell.length_c   1.000
_cell.angle_alpha   90.00
_cell.angle_beta   90.00
_cell.angle_gamma   90.00
#
_symmetry.space_group_name_H-M   'P 1'
#
loop_
_entity.id
_entity.type
_entity.pdbx_description
1 polymer ?
#
loop_
_entity_poly.entity_id
_entity_poly.type
_entity_poly.pdbx_seq_one_letter_code
_entity_poly.pdbx_strand_id
1 'polypeptide(L)' 'MTGVGKTFIYTHMEKGSFPKQIQIGSRTVVWLEQDIIEWMKTKIHQS' A
#
# COMPACT_ATOMS: atom_id res chain seq x y z
N MET A 1 -16.16 -2.99 2.64
CA MET A 1 -15.32 -2.51 1.52
C MET A 1 -14.97 -1.06 1.79
N THR A 2 -13.79 -0.77 2.33
CA THR A 2 -13.34 0.60 2.54
C THR A 2 -12.96 1.19 1.19
N GLY A 3 -13.79 2.13 0.71
CA GLY A 3 -13.60 2.83 -0.56
C GLY A 3 -12.45 3.84 -0.49
N VAL A 4 -11.22 3.36 -0.34
CA VAL A 4 -10.03 4.18 -0.62
C VAL A 4 -9.85 4.23 -2.13
N GLY A 5 -10.24 5.36 -2.74
CA GLY A 5 -10.07 5.57 -4.17
C GLY A 5 -8.60 5.40 -4.57
N LYS A 6 -8.36 4.90 -5.80
CA LYS A 6 -7.02 4.63 -6.36
C LYS A 6 -6.01 5.76 -6.09
N THR A 7 -6.47 7.01 -6.10
CA THR A 7 -5.71 8.22 -5.79
C THR A 7 -5.01 8.16 -4.43
N PHE A 8 -5.66 7.63 -3.39
CA PHE A 8 -5.08 7.55 -2.04
C PHE A 8 -3.86 6.64 -1.99
N ILE A 9 -3.90 5.52 -2.75
CA ILE A 9 -2.81 4.55 -2.85
C ILE A 9 -1.64 5.17 -3.63
N TYR A 10 -1.90 5.81 -4.79
CA TYR A 10 -0.85 6.45 -5.58
C TYR A 10 -0.20 7.64 -4.85
N THR A 11 -0.97 8.50 -4.17
CA THR A 11 -0.40 9.60 -3.38
C THR A 11 0.47 9.09 -2.22
N HIS A 12 0.10 7.97 -1.60
CA HIS A 12 0.92 7.35 -0.56
C HIS A 12 2.15 6.61 -1.12
N MET A 13 2.06 6.06 -2.34
CA MET A 13 3.22 5.55 -3.08
C MET A 13 4.22 6.66 -3.38
N GLU A 14 3.77 7.81 -3.88
CA GLU A 14 4.64 8.96 -4.19
C GLU A 14 5.35 9.54 -2.96
N LYS A 15 4.69 9.49 -1.79
CA LYS A 15 5.29 9.90 -0.51
C LYS A 15 6.27 8.87 0.07
N GLY A 16 6.58 7.78 -0.64
CA GLY A 16 7.46 6.70 -0.17
C GLY A 16 6.93 5.98 1.07
N SER A 17 5.66 6.22 1.41
CA SER A 17 5.02 5.71 2.62
C SER A 17 4.19 4.47 2.34
N PHE A 18 4.22 3.91 1.14
CA PHE A 18 3.50 2.70 0.76
C PHE A 18 4.48 1.54 0.54
N PRO A 19 4.11 0.28 0.85
CA PRO A 19 4.98 -0.86 0.67
C PRO A 19 5.50 -1.00 -0.76
N LYS A 20 6.75 -1.44 -0.90
CA LYS A 20 7.36 -1.71 -2.21
C LYS A 20 6.60 -2.85 -2.89
N GLN A 21 6.20 -2.64 -4.14
CA GLN A 21 5.60 -3.69 -4.94
C GLN A 21 6.68 -4.70 -5.37
N ILE A 22 6.34 -5.98 -5.32
CA ILE A 22 7.15 -7.08 -5.79
C ILE A 22 6.57 -7.55 -7.12
N GLN A 23 7.38 -7.54 -8.17
CA GLN A 23 6.95 -7.98 -9.49
C GLN A 23 7.14 -9.50 -9.61
N ILE A 24 6.03 -10.24 -9.74
CA ILE A 24 6.03 -11.71 -9.87
C ILE A 24 5.83 -12.14 -11.33
N GLY A 25 5.39 -11.23 -12.20
CA GLY A 25 5.27 -11.48 -13.63
C GLY A 25 5.21 -10.20 -14.46
N SER A 26 5.09 -10.37 -15.78
CA SER A 26 5.13 -9.25 -16.73
C SER A 26 4.03 -8.21 -16.53
N ARG A 27 2.89 -8.61 -15.91
CA ARG A 27 1.76 -7.72 -15.59
C ARG A 27 1.26 -7.88 -14.15
N THR A 28 1.95 -8.67 -13.33
CA THR A 28 1.50 -9.02 -11.99
C THR A 28 2.44 -8.42 -10.97
N VAL A 29 1.90 -7.48 -10.20
CA VAL A 29 2.55 -6.93 -9.01
C VAL A 29 1.81 -7.46 -7.79
N VAL A 30 2.57 -7.83 -6.78
CA VAL A 30 2.06 -8.26 -5.48
C VAL A 30 2.71 -7.41 -4.39
N TRP A 31 2.10 -7.41 -3.23
CA TRP A 31 2.69 -6.83 -2.03
C TRP A 31 2.79 -7.90 -0.97
N LEU A 32 3.76 -7.74 -0.09
CA LEU A 32 3.87 -8.61 1.05
C LEU A 32 2.77 -8.23 2.05
N GLU A 33 1.99 -9.22 2.47
CA GLU A 33 0.81 -8.98 3.31
C GLU A 33 1.19 -8.28 4.61
N GLN A 34 2.30 -8.68 5.23
CA GLN A 34 2.80 -8.08 6.46
C GLN A 34 3.08 -6.58 6.31
N ASP A 35 3.71 -6.18 5.20
CA ASP A 35 4.09 -4.78 4.94
C ASP A 35 2.83 -3.91 4.77
N ILE A 36 1.80 -4.46 4.13
CA ILE A 36 0.50 -3.80 3.95
C ILE A 36 -0.23 -3.68 5.30
N ILE A 37 -0.19 -4.72 6.13
CA ILE A 37 -0.78 -4.72 7.48
C ILE A 37 -0.07 -3.70 8.37
N GLU A 38 1.26 -3.70 8.38
CA GLU A 38 2.06 -2.72 9.15
C GLU A 38 1.78 -1.30 8.69
N TRP A 39 1.76 -1.07 7.37
CA TRP A 39 1.38 0.22 6.81
C TRP A 39 0.00 0.67 7.30
N MET A 40 -1.02 -0.19 7.22
CA MET A 40 -2.35 0.13 7.73
C MET A 40 -2.33 0.49 9.22
N LYS A 41 -1.59 -0.25 10.04
CA LYS A 41 -1.43 0.03 11.48
C LYS A 41 -0.79 1.39 11.73
N THR A 42 0.23 1.79 10.95
CA THR A 42 0.84 3.12 11.08
C THR A 42 -0.15 4.25 10.80
N LYS A 43 -1.11 4.04 9.89
CA LYS A 43 -2.13 5.03 9.55
C LYS A 43 -3.26 5.10 10.56
N ILE A 44 -3.66 3.96 11.14
CA ILE A 44 -4.67 3.91 12.19
C ILE A 44 -4.18 4.56 13.48
N HIS A 45 -2.89 4.40 13.83
CA HIS A 45 -2.30 5.03 15.03
C HIS A 45 -2.02 6.53 14.90
N GLN A 46 -2.24 7.13 13.72
CA GLN A 46 -2.01 8.57 13.50
C GLN A 46 -3.28 9.42 13.72
N SER A 47 -4.27 8.93 14.47
CA SER A 47 -5.53 9.62 14.81
C SER A 47 -5.57 10.07 16.26
#